data_AF-A0AAD6EHD9-F1
#
_entry.id   AF-A0AAD6EHD9-F1
#
_cell.length_a   1.000
_cell.length_b   1.000
_cell.length_c   1.000
_cell.angle_alpha   90.00
_cell.angle_beta   90.00
_cell.angle_gamma   90.00
#
_symmetry.space_group_name_H-M   'P 1'
#
loop_
_entity.id
_entity.type
_entity.pdbx_description
1 polymer ?
#
loop_
_entity_poly.entity_id
_entity_poly.type
_entity_poly.pdbx_seq_one_letter_code
_entity_poly.pdbx_strand_id
1 'polypeptide(L)'
;MSDAEVYQMVKDNRISILMLVMMNVTALSKCLDFESACKTVVALHRAGVSILAGTDANSVPGVPAKVSYGISLYEELELLVRCGMSTTEALRPATSVAAKYFGVCDCGFIQPGYRADLVLIGGNPVENITATKSIQTVWIAGQELKHSQA
;
A
#
# COMPACT_ATOMS: atom_id res chain seq x y z
N MET A 1 0.39 -12.14 -16.10
CA MET A 1 0.33 -10.99 -17.02
C MET A 1 1.46 -11.14 -18.04
N SER A 2 1.20 -10.82 -19.29
CA SER A 2 2.16 -10.92 -20.38
C SER A 2 3.02 -9.66 -20.49
N ASP A 3 4.21 -9.78 -21.08
CA ASP A 3 5.11 -8.63 -21.33
C ASP A 3 4.46 -7.58 -22.23
N ALA A 4 3.60 -8.01 -23.17
CA ALA A 4 2.86 -7.11 -24.04
C ALA A 4 1.86 -6.23 -23.26
N GLU A 5 1.16 -6.80 -22.27
CA GLU A 5 0.26 -6.05 -21.39
C GLU A 5 1.02 -5.04 -20.52
N VAL A 6 2.13 -5.47 -19.93
CA VAL A 6 3.02 -4.61 -19.13
C VAL A 6 3.53 -3.44 -19.99
N TYR A 7 3.98 -3.71 -21.22
CA TYR A 7 4.45 -2.69 -22.14
C TYR A 7 3.38 -1.65 -22.48
N GLN A 8 2.13 -2.08 -22.74
CA GLN A 8 1.04 -1.14 -22.98
C GLN A 8 0.75 -0.29 -21.74
N MET A 9 0.79 -0.88 -20.53
CA MET A 9 0.60 -0.10 -19.31
C MET A 9 1.63 1.02 -19.14
N VAL A 10 2.91 0.74 -19.45
CA VAL A 10 3.97 1.76 -19.43
C VAL A 10 3.68 2.83 -20.48
N LYS A 11 3.40 2.43 -21.72
CA LYS A 11 3.14 3.34 -22.84
C LYS A 11 1.96 4.29 -22.58
N ASP A 12 0.90 3.77 -21.98
CA ASP A 12 -0.33 4.51 -21.68
C ASP A 12 -0.27 5.24 -20.34
N ASN A 13 0.88 5.19 -19.64
CA ASN A 13 1.08 5.76 -18.30
C ASN A 13 0.00 5.29 -17.30
N ARG A 14 -0.38 4.02 -17.40
CA ARG A 14 -1.37 3.40 -16.51
C ARG A 14 -0.77 3.15 -15.14
N ILE A 15 -1.63 3.21 -14.13
CA ILE A 15 -1.30 2.80 -12.77
C ILE A 15 -1.88 1.40 -12.47
N SER A 16 -1.27 0.72 -11.51
CA SER A 16 -1.82 -0.49 -10.92
C SER A 16 -2.09 -0.28 -9.43
N ILE A 17 -3.33 -0.47 -9.00
CA ILE A 17 -3.68 -0.54 -7.58
C ILE A 17 -3.60 -2.02 -7.20
N LEU A 18 -2.62 -2.36 -6.38
CA LEU A 18 -2.52 -3.72 -5.86
C LEU A 18 -3.43 -3.86 -4.64
N MET A 19 -4.07 -5.02 -4.52
CA MET A 19 -4.99 -5.40 -3.44
C MET A 19 -4.56 -6.77 -2.92
N LEU A 20 -3.28 -6.90 -2.59
CA LEU A 20 -2.64 -8.16 -2.24
C LEU A 20 -3.25 -8.81 -1.00
N VAL A 21 -3.70 -8.03 -0.02
CA VAL A 21 -4.39 -8.58 1.16
C VAL A 21 -5.66 -9.33 0.75
N MET A 22 -6.53 -8.69 -0.05
CA MET A 22 -7.74 -9.31 -0.59
C MET A 22 -7.41 -10.56 -1.42
N MET A 23 -6.39 -10.47 -2.29
CA MET A 23 -5.95 -11.60 -3.12
C MET A 23 -5.43 -12.75 -2.26
N ASN A 24 -4.66 -12.47 -1.20
CA ASN A 24 -4.10 -13.47 -0.30
C ASN A 24 -5.20 -14.19 0.49
N VAL A 25 -6.14 -13.45 1.08
CA VAL A 25 -7.27 -14.06 1.82
C VAL A 25 -8.17 -14.87 0.89
N THR A 26 -8.41 -14.37 -0.33
CA THR A 26 -9.19 -15.10 -1.34
C THR A 26 -8.48 -16.37 -1.78
N ALA A 27 -7.17 -16.29 -2.01
CA ALA A 27 -6.35 -17.44 -2.41
C ALA A 27 -6.35 -18.53 -1.34
N LEU A 28 -6.19 -18.17 -0.07
CA LEU A 28 -6.29 -19.10 1.06
C LEU A 28 -7.68 -19.74 1.14
N SER A 29 -8.74 -18.95 0.96
CA SER A 29 -10.13 -19.42 1.08
C SER A 29 -10.56 -20.32 -0.08
N LYS A 30 -9.98 -20.15 -1.27
CA LYS A 30 -10.34 -20.86 -2.50
C LYS A 30 -9.25 -21.84 -2.98
N CYS A 31 -8.21 -22.06 -2.18
CA CYS A 31 -7.03 -22.87 -2.54
C CYS A 31 -6.39 -22.45 -3.88
N LEU A 32 -6.29 -21.14 -4.14
CA LEU A 32 -5.61 -20.59 -5.31
C LEU A 32 -4.15 -20.26 -4.99
N ASP A 33 -3.33 -20.13 -6.02
CA ASP A 33 -1.93 -19.70 -5.89
C ASP A 33 -1.80 -18.18 -5.75
N PHE A 34 -1.26 -17.73 -4.62
CA PHE A 34 -0.93 -16.31 -4.38
C PHE A 34 0.36 -15.87 -5.09
N GLU A 35 1.25 -16.81 -5.44
CA GLU A 35 2.57 -16.47 -6.02
C GLU A 35 2.42 -15.79 -7.39
N SER A 36 1.38 -16.13 -8.13
CA SER A 36 1.02 -15.46 -9.38
C SER A 36 0.73 -13.96 -9.20
N ALA A 37 0.20 -13.55 -8.04
CA ALA A 37 0.04 -12.13 -7.70
C ALA A 37 1.41 -11.48 -7.47
N CYS A 38 2.30 -12.11 -6.69
CA CYS A 38 3.66 -11.59 -6.49
C CYS A 38 4.46 -11.46 -7.79
N LYS A 39 4.37 -12.43 -8.70
CA LYS A 39 5.00 -12.34 -10.03
C LYS A 39 4.50 -11.12 -10.82
N THR A 40 3.22 -10.78 -10.67
CA THR A 40 2.64 -9.59 -11.30
C THR A 40 3.19 -8.30 -10.68
N VAL A 41 3.33 -8.23 -9.36
CA VAL A 41 3.99 -7.10 -8.67
C VAL A 41 5.40 -6.89 -9.20
N VAL A 42 6.21 -7.96 -9.26
CA VAL A 42 7.59 -7.91 -9.76
C VAL A 42 7.63 -7.42 -11.20
N ALA A 43 6.78 -7.94 -12.08
CA ALA A 43 6.77 -7.56 -13.49
C ALA A 43 6.44 -6.07 -13.67
N LEU A 44 5.41 -5.57 -12.97
CA LEU A 44 5.01 -4.16 -13.01
C LEU A 44 6.07 -3.24 -12.45
N HIS A 45 6.60 -3.57 -11.27
CA HIS A 45 7.62 -2.79 -10.59
C HIS A 45 8.89 -2.67 -11.42
N ARG A 46 9.38 -3.79 -11.98
CA ARG A 46 10.56 -3.80 -12.86
C ARG A 46 10.36 -3.02 -14.16
N ALA A 47 9.15 -2.98 -14.69
CA ALA A 47 8.83 -2.22 -15.88
C ALA A 47 8.62 -0.72 -15.61
N GLY A 48 8.68 -0.27 -14.36
CA GLY A 48 8.47 1.12 -13.98
C GLY A 48 7.00 1.54 -14.00
N VAL A 49 6.06 0.59 -14.02
CA VAL A 49 4.63 0.91 -13.86
C VAL A 49 4.41 1.44 -12.45
N SER A 50 3.68 2.55 -12.34
CA SER A 50 3.33 3.10 -11.03
C SER A 50 2.41 2.14 -10.28
N ILE A 51 2.72 1.89 -9.01
CA ILE A 51 1.97 1.01 -8.12
C ILE A 51 1.40 1.84 -6.97
N LEU A 52 0.11 1.66 -6.68
CA LEU A 52 -0.54 2.15 -5.46
C LEU A 52 -0.84 1.00 -4.52
N ALA A 53 -0.81 1.30 -3.21
CA ALA A 53 -1.29 0.40 -2.18
C ALA A 53 -2.81 0.56 -2.05
N GLY A 54 -3.53 -0.54 -2.10
CA GLY A 54 -4.95 -0.64 -1.81
C GLY A 54 -5.24 -1.95 -1.09
N THR A 55 -6.30 -2.02 -0.29
CA THR A 55 -6.60 -3.23 0.49
C THR A 55 -7.92 -3.87 0.12
N ASP A 56 -8.82 -3.08 -0.48
CA ASP A 56 -10.23 -3.43 -0.65
C ASP A 56 -10.90 -3.82 0.69
N ALA A 57 -10.50 -3.13 1.77
CA ALA A 57 -11.07 -3.30 3.11
C ALA A 57 -12.60 -3.15 3.09
N ASN A 58 -13.29 -4.13 3.63
CA ASN A 58 -14.74 -4.22 3.56
C ASN A 58 -15.30 -5.09 4.70
N SER A 59 -16.56 -4.84 5.06
CA SER A 59 -17.33 -5.65 6.01
C SER A 59 -18.59 -6.25 5.37
N VAL A 60 -18.68 -6.24 4.04
CA VAL A 60 -19.91 -6.55 3.30
C VAL A 60 -20.08 -8.07 3.17
N PRO A 61 -21.27 -8.65 3.42
CA PRO A 61 -21.52 -10.06 3.16
C PRO A 61 -21.46 -10.39 1.66
N GLY A 62 -21.04 -11.61 1.31
CA GLY A 62 -21.05 -12.12 -0.08
C GLY A 62 -19.87 -11.71 -0.96
N VAL A 63 -18.93 -10.91 -0.43
CA VAL A 63 -17.64 -10.62 -1.08
C VAL A 63 -16.65 -11.78 -0.92
N PRO A 64 -15.66 -11.92 -1.82
CA PRO A 64 -14.76 -13.09 -1.84
C PRO A 64 -13.84 -13.21 -0.61
N ALA A 65 -13.54 -12.10 0.08
CA ALA A 65 -12.84 -12.12 1.36
C ALA A 65 -13.18 -10.89 2.22
N LYS A 66 -13.23 -11.11 3.54
CA LYS A 66 -13.37 -10.04 4.53
C LYS A 66 -12.00 -9.47 4.83
N VAL A 67 -11.83 -8.16 4.62
CA VAL A 67 -10.57 -7.46 4.83
C VAL A 67 -10.78 -6.33 5.83
N SER A 68 -10.06 -6.37 6.95
CA SER A 68 -10.24 -5.45 8.08
C SER A 68 -9.78 -4.03 7.75
N TYR A 69 -10.54 -3.01 8.17
CA TYR A 69 -10.13 -1.60 8.05
C TYR A 69 -8.93 -1.28 8.93
N GLY A 70 -8.11 -0.33 8.48
CA GLY A 70 -6.91 0.12 9.19
C GLY A 70 -5.75 -0.87 9.08
N ILE A 71 -5.87 -2.04 9.72
CA ILE A 71 -4.77 -3.01 9.84
C ILE A 71 -4.31 -3.57 8.48
N SER A 72 -5.24 -3.74 7.53
CA SER A 72 -4.94 -4.30 6.21
C SER A 72 -3.96 -3.46 5.42
N LEU A 73 -3.84 -2.15 5.67
CA LEU A 73 -2.87 -1.35 4.93
C LEU A 73 -1.43 -1.75 5.29
N TYR A 74 -1.16 -2.06 6.56
CA TYR A 74 0.17 -2.53 6.96
C TYR A 74 0.47 -3.92 6.41
N GLU A 75 -0.54 -4.79 6.33
CA GLU A 75 -0.42 -6.11 5.68
C GLU A 75 -0.15 -5.97 4.19
N GLU A 76 -0.77 -5.01 3.50
CA GLU A 76 -0.50 -4.72 2.09
C GLU A 76 0.96 -4.31 1.87
N LEU A 77 1.48 -3.43 2.73
CA LEU A 77 2.89 -3.02 2.68
C LEU A 77 3.84 -4.21 2.91
N GLU A 78 3.53 -5.07 3.88
CA GLU A 78 4.27 -6.31 4.13
C GLU A 78 4.25 -7.25 2.93
N LEU A 79 3.10 -7.36 2.24
CA LEU A 79 2.96 -8.19 1.04
C LEU A 79 3.70 -7.61 -0.16
N LEU A 80 3.73 -6.29 -0.34
CA LEU A 80 4.55 -5.63 -1.38
C LEU A 80 6.04 -5.96 -1.18
N VAL A 81 6.52 -5.89 0.07
CA VAL A 81 7.89 -6.28 0.40
C VAL A 81 8.12 -7.78 0.18
N ARG A 82 7.18 -8.64 0.61
CA ARG A 82 7.25 -10.08 0.37
C ARG A 82 7.33 -10.42 -1.12
N CYS A 83 6.63 -9.66 -1.96
CA CYS A 83 6.67 -9.82 -3.41
C CYS A 83 7.90 -9.17 -4.07
N GLY A 84 8.85 -8.63 -3.31
CA GLY A 84 10.17 -8.24 -3.81
C GLY A 84 10.44 -6.74 -3.93
N MET A 85 9.53 -5.87 -3.49
CA MET A 85 9.83 -4.44 -3.34
C MET A 85 10.73 -4.21 -2.12
N SER A 86 11.60 -3.20 -2.17
CA SER A 86 12.27 -2.76 -0.94
C SER A 86 11.25 -2.11 0.02
N THR A 87 11.59 -2.09 1.31
CA THR A 87 10.81 -1.39 2.36
C THR A 87 10.51 0.07 2.01
N THR A 88 11.52 0.80 1.52
CA THR A 88 11.37 2.22 1.13
C THR A 88 10.44 2.36 -0.07
N GLU A 89 10.54 1.46 -1.05
CA GLU A 89 9.65 1.47 -2.21
C GLU A 89 8.22 1.11 -1.82
N ALA A 90 8.00 0.22 -0.86
CA ALA A 90 6.67 -0.16 -0.40
C ALA A 90 5.94 0.99 0.31
N LEU A 91 6.65 1.88 1.01
CA LEU A 91 6.04 3.05 1.68
C LEU A 91 5.48 4.10 0.70
N ARG A 92 6.06 4.22 -0.49
CA ARG A 92 5.71 5.25 -1.49
C ARG A 92 4.30 5.09 -2.07
N PRO A 93 3.83 3.88 -2.47
CA PRO A 93 2.46 3.61 -2.89
C PRO A 93 1.37 4.08 -1.93
N ALA A 94 1.63 4.12 -0.62
CA ALA A 94 0.69 4.57 0.41
C ALA A 94 0.84 6.06 0.78
N THR A 95 1.79 6.78 0.17
CA THR A 95 2.12 8.18 0.51
C THR A 95 2.27 9.02 -0.76
N SER A 96 3.50 9.33 -1.16
CA SER A 96 3.86 10.23 -2.25
C SER A 96 3.29 9.84 -3.60
N VAL A 97 3.24 8.54 -3.93
CA VAL A 97 2.76 8.06 -5.24
C VAL A 97 1.23 8.19 -5.31
N ALA A 98 0.53 7.87 -4.23
CA ALA A 98 -0.91 8.08 -4.14
C ALA A 98 -1.27 9.57 -4.23
N ALA A 99 -0.60 10.43 -3.47
CA ALA A 99 -0.82 11.88 -3.50
C ALA A 99 -0.61 12.44 -4.92
N LYS A 100 0.49 12.05 -5.58
CA LYS A 100 0.80 12.44 -6.95
C LYS A 100 -0.28 11.97 -7.93
N TYR A 101 -0.72 10.71 -7.83
CA TYR A 101 -1.70 10.14 -8.75
C TYR A 101 -3.08 10.82 -8.63
N PHE A 102 -3.54 11.07 -7.41
CA PHE A 102 -4.83 11.72 -7.17
C PHE A 102 -4.78 13.26 -7.30
N GLY A 103 -3.62 13.84 -7.63
CA GLY A 103 -3.47 15.28 -7.76
C GLY A 103 -3.61 16.04 -6.43
N VAL A 104 -3.32 15.38 -5.30
CA VAL A 104 -3.29 16.03 -3.99
C VAL A 104 -1.92 16.66 -3.77
N CYS A 105 -1.86 17.98 -3.95
CA CYS A 105 -0.59 18.70 -4.04
C CYS A 105 0.03 19.08 -2.69
N ASP A 106 -0.68 18.92 -1.60
CA ASP A 106 -0.30 19.39 -0.26
C ASP A 106 -0.11 18.26 0.76
N CYS A 107 0.01 16.99 0.32
CA CYS A 107 0.30 15.86 1.20
C CYS A 107 1.20 14.78 0.53
N GLY A 108 1.48 13.69 1.24
CA GLY A 108 2.27 12.56 0.74
C GLY A 108 3.80 12.75 0.83
N PHE A 109 4.26 13.93 1.23
CA PHE A 109 5.67 14.27 1.45
C PHE A 109 5.82 15.07 2.75
N ILE A 110 6.95 14.89 3.43
CA ILE A 110 7.34 15.73 4.57
C ILE A 110 8.21 16.87 4.04
N GLN A 111 7.61 18.05 3.86
CA GLN A 111 8.31 19.24 3.37
C GLN A 111 7.60 20.53 3.82
N PRO A 112 8.30 21.68 3.91
CA PRO A 112 7.67 22.95 4.22
C PRO A 112 6.54 23.31 3.25
N GLY A 113 5.43 23.84 3.78
CA GLY A 113 4.26 24.22 3.00
C GLY A 113 3.25 23.09 2.73
N TYR A 114 3.58 21.84 3.07
CA TYR A 114 2.65 20.71 2.98
C TYR A 114 1.85 20.58 4.29
N ARG A 115 0.65 20.01 4.20
CA ARG A 115 -0.16 19.68 5.38
C ARG A 115 0.61 18.70 6.27
N ALA A 116 0.54 18.94 7.58
CA ALA A 116 1.12 18.05 8.57
C ALA A 116 0.22 16.83 8.82
N ASP A 117 0.05 16.01 7.77
CA ASP A 117 -0.52 14.67 7.81
C ASP A 117 0.63 13.69 8.11
N LEU A 118 0.88 13.41 9.39
CA LEU A 118 2.08 12.72 9.87
C LEU A 118 1.71 11.51 10.73
N VAL A 119 2.56 10.48 10.69
CA VAL A 119 2.49 9.32 11.58
C VAL A 119 3.85 9.12 12.24
N LEU A 120 3.90 9.16 13.57
CA LEU A 120 5.09 8.80 14.32
C LEU A 120 5.08 7.29 14.57
N ILE A 121 6.15 6.64 14.16
CA ILE A 121 6.33 5.19 14.25
C ILE A 121 7.44 4.89 15.27
N GLY A 122 7.20 3.91 16.14
CA GLY A 122 8.21 3.29 16.98
C GLY A 122 9.05 2.31 16.16
N GLY A 123 10.34 2.60 16.00
CA GLY A 123 11.26 1.82 15.17
C GLY A 123 11.48 2.42 13.78
N ASN A 124 12.10 1.65 12.88
CA ASN A 124 12.49 2.12 11.55
C ASN A 124 11.82 1.32 10.41
N PRO A 125 10.79 1.87 9.74
CA PRO A 125 10.09 1.17 8.66
C PRO A 125 10.92 1.01 7.37
N VAL A 126 12.03 1.74 7.24
CA VAL A 126 12.99 1.56 6.13
C VAL A 126 13.87 0.32 6.36
N GLU A 127 14.10 -0.08 7.60
CA GLU A 127 14.84 -1.32 7.90
C GLU A 127 13.89 -2.53 8.01
N ASN A 128 12.72 -2.33 8.63
CA ASN A 128 11.72 -3.37 8.80
C ASN A 128 10.32 -2.80 8.59
N ILE A 129 9.68 -3.18 7.49
CA ILE A 129 8.34 -2.68 7.13
C ILE A 129 7.29 -2.95 8.23
N THR A 130 7.43 -4.00 9.04
CA THR A 130 6.46 -4.29 10.12
C THR A 130 6.44 -3.20 11.20
N ALA A 131 7.48 -2.35 11.27
CA ALA A 131 7.51 -1.22 12.19
C ALA A 131 6.33 -0.26 11.98
N THR A 132 5.72 -0.21 10.78
CA THR A 132 4.54 0.64 10.51
C THR A 132 3.35 0.33 11.42
N LYS A 133 3.30 -0.85 12.06
CA LYS A 133 2.28 -1.23 13.04
C LYS A 133 2.49 -0.58 14.42
N SER A 134 3.69 -0.07 14.72
CA SER A 134 4.03 0.55 16.00
C SER A 134 3.73 2.06 16.01
N ILE A 135 2.47 2.43 15.78
CA ILE A 135 2.09 3.85 15.76
C ILE A 135 2.12 4.42 17.18
N GLN A 136 2.89 5.49 17.35
CA GLN A 136 2.97 6.25 18.61
C GLN A 136 1.99 7.41 18.60
N THR A 137 1.84 8.10 17.46
CA THR A 137 0.99 9.28 17.32
C THR A 137 0.65 9.52 15.85
N VAL A 138 -0.48 10.15 15.60
CA VAL A 138 -0.93 10.60 14.29
C VAL A 138 -1.29 12.07 14.36
N TRP A 139 -0.90 12.85 13.36
CA TRP A 139 -1.37 14.21 13.13
C TRP A 139 -2.17 14.26 11.83
N ILE A 140 -3.31 14.93 11.85
CA ILE A 140 -4.09 15.26 10.66
C ILE A 140 -4.17 16.77 10.57
N ALA A 141 -3.69 17.34 9.46
CA ALA A 141 -3.60 18.79 9.25
C ALA A 141 -2.95 19.53 10.44
N GLY A 142 -1.92 18.92 11.06
CA GLY A 142 -1.19 19.48 12.21
C GLY A 142 -1.89 19.32 13.56
N GLN A 143 -3.08 18.73 13.62
CA GLN A 143 -3.75 18.41 14.87
C GLN A 143 -3.41 17.00 15.32
N GLU A 144 -2.83 16.87 16.50
CA GLU A 144 -2.53 15.58 17.10
C GLU A 144 -3.82 14.84 17.46
N LEU A 145 -3.95 13.62 16.95
CA LEU A 145 -5.03 12.72 17.35
C LEU A 145 -4.69 12.10 18.71
N LYS A 146 -5.41 12.53 19.75
CA LYS A 146 -5.34 11.89 21.05
C LYS A 146 -5.91 10.48 20.94
N HIS A 147 -5.08 9.47 21.15
CA HIS A 147 -5.57 8.12 21.34
C HIS A 147 -6.39 8.09 22.64
N SER A 148 -7.69 7.81 22.55
CA SER A 148 -8.42 7.36 23.72
C SER A 148 -7.83 6.01 24.11
N GLN A 149 -7.19 5.94 25.27
CA GLN A 149 -6.90 4.65 25.89
C GLN A 149 -8.24 3.97 26.12
N ALA A 150 -8.47 2.85 25.41
CA ALA A 150 -9.55 1.92 25.67
C ALA A 150 -8.94 0.70 26.37
#